data_AF-A0A8C6ESS2-F1
#
_entry.id   AF-A0A8C6ESS2-F1
#
_cell.length_a   1.000
_cell.length_b   1.000
_cell.length_c   1.000
_cell.angle_alpha   90.00
_cell.angle_beta   90.00
_cell.angle_gamma   90.00
#
_symmetry.space_group_name_H-M   'P 1'
#
loop_
_entity.id
_entity.type
_entity.pdbx_description
1 polymer ?
#
loop_
_entity_poly.entity_id
_entity_poly.type
_entity_poly.pdbx_seq_one_letter_code
_entity_poly.pdbx_strand_id
1 'polypeptide(L)'
;MAPSDAAWPPDASGESGLTQLLMTEVMKLQKKVQDLTALLSSKDDFIKELRVKDSLLRTHQERVQRLKEQCEAGGRELKRCKEENYDLALRLARLSEEKGTALMRSRDLQLEVDRLRHSLMKAEDDCKVERKHTLKLRHAMEQRPSQELLWELQQEKALLQARVQELEASVQEGKLDRNSPYIQVLEEDWRQALRDHQEQANTIFSLRKDLRQGEALRNRCMEEREMFELQCLALRKDSKMYKDRIEAVLQQMEEVAIERDQAMASREELHTQCARSLQEKDELRKRVRELSEKADELQLQLFQCESRLLAAEGRLKQQQLDTLTLSSDLEDSSPRNSQELSLPLDVEEDAQLSDRGGLAEGESQEQPFAAPQKVWLSLTPHVRPPGSCSPRWASVTNLQEGGVSTRAAGGDPRSLLWVLGWSVWNMKWSPYLLGHSSKNGGLGGWGSHRRTPHFWSTQRELGLLVHGTGVPQPKGHLGCVLARAQAGG
;
A
#
# COMPACT_ATOMS: atom_id res chain seq x y z
N MET A 1 106.77 -87.59 -51.07
CA MET A 1 106.60 -86.70 -52.23
C MET A 1 105.40 -85.82 -51.95
N ALA A 2 105.61 -84.50 -51.96
CA ALA A 2 104.52 -83.54 -52.20
C ALA A 2 104.23 -83.54 -53.74
N PRO A 3 103.18 -82.89 -54.28
CA PRO A 3 102.88 -81.48 -53.99
C PRO A 3 101.40 -81.03 -53.97
N SER A 4 101.26 -79.75 -53.63
CA SER A 4 100.22 -78.81 -54.07
C SER A 4 98.86 -78.82 -53.38
N ASP A 5 98.81 -78.02 -52.30
CA ASP A 5 97.65 -77.20 -51.97
C ASP A 5 97.16 -76.40 -53.19
N ALA A 6 95.85 -76.34 -53.38
CA ALA A 6 95.18 -75.33 -54.20
C ALA A 6 93.89 -74.94 -53.47
N ALA A 7 93.96 -73.83 -52.72
CA ALA A 7 92.81 -73.32 -51.99
C ALA A 7 91.74 -72.81 -52.97
N TRP A 8 90.51 -73.31 -52.83
CA TRP A 8 89.36 -72.69 -53.46
C TRP A 8 89.05 -71.37 -52.75
N PRO A 9 88.86 -70.24 -53.46
CA PRO A 9 88.30 -69.06 -52.85
C PRO A 9 86.85 -69.34 -52.46
N PRO A 10 86.39 -68.99 -51.25
CA PRO A 10 84.96 -68.88 -51.00
C PRO A 10 84.43 -67.68 -51.78
N ASP A 11 83.47 -67.90 -52.68
CA ASP A 11 82.76 -66.83 -53.41
C ASP A 11 81.78 -66.08 -52.46
N ALA A 12 82.33 -65.41 -51.45
CA ALA A 12 81.63 -64.59 -50.46
C ALA A 12 81.00 -63.31 -51.06
N SER A 13 81.05 -63.14 -52.39
CA SER A 13 80.50 -62.01 -53.13
C SER A 13 78.97 -62.14 -53.35
N GLY A 14 78.44 -63.36 -53.45
CA GLY A 14 77.00 -63.60 -53.65
C GLY A 14 76.15 -63.38 -52.40
N GLU A 15 76.63 -63.86 -51.25
CA GLU A 15 75.89 -63.80 -49.97
C GLU A 15 75.79 -62.38 -49.41
N SER A 16 76.84 -61.57 -49.62
CA SER A 16 76.87 -60.14 -49.24
C SER A 16 75.80 -59.33 -49.97
N GLY A 17 75.61 -59.55 -51.27
CA GLY A 17 74.62 -58.82 -52.08
C GLY A 17 73.17 -59.10 -51.68
N LEU A 18 72.82 -60.36 -51.40
CA LEU A 18 71.48 -60.74 -50.93
C LEU A 18 71.18 -60.13 -49.55
N THR A 19 72.15 -60.18 -48.63
CA THR A 19 72.02 -59.64 -47.28
C THR A 19 71.83 -58.12 -47.31
N GLN A 20 72.57 -57.41 -48.16
CA GLN A 20 72.42 -55.97 -48.33
C GLN A 20 71.06 -55.59 -48.94
N LEU A 21 70.59 -56.33 -49.95
CA LEU A 21 69.25 -56.13 -50.52
C LEU A 21 68.15 -56.32 -49.47
N LEU A 22 68.19 -57.43 -48.71
CA LEU A 22 67.26 -57.70 -47.61
C LEU A 22 67.29 -56.59 -46.57
N MET A 23 68.48 -56.10 -46.17
CA MET A 23 68.62 -54.99 -45.24
C MET A 23 67.97 -53.70 -45.77
N THR A 24 68.19 -53.35 -47.05
CA THR A 24 67.54 -52.17 -47.64
C THR A 24 66.02 -52.30 -47.72
N GLU A 25 65.49 -53.50 -48.00
CA GLU A 25 64.05 -53.72 -48.06
C GLU A 25 63.42 -53.73 -46.66
N VAL A 26 64.11 -54.29 -45.64
CA VAL A 26 63.73 -54.17 -44.23
C VAL A 26 63.72 -52.71 -43.79
N MET A 27 64.72 -51.90 -44.15
CA MET A 27 64.73 -50.46 -43.82
C MET A 27 63.60 -49.69 -44.54
N LYS A 28 63.27 -50.03 -45.79
CA LYS A 28 62.11 -49.47 -46.49
C LYS A 28 60.79 -49.86 -45.81
N LEU A 29 60.67 -51.12 -45.34
CA LEU A 29 59.49 -51.60 -44.62
C LEU A 29 59.37 -50.95 -43.23
N GLN A 30 60.47 -50.82 -42.49
CA GLN A 30 60.54 -50.09 -41.22
C GLN A 30 60.13 -48.63 -41.41
N LYS A 31 60.65 -47.94 -42.44
CA LYS A 31 60.24 -46.58 -42.76
C LYS A 31 58.75 -46.48 -43.11
N LYS A 32 58.23 -47.38 -43.95
CA LYS A 32 56.78 -47.46 -44.26
C LYS A 32 55.94 -47.67 -42.99
N VAL A 33 56.40 -48.50 -42.05
CA VAL A 33 55.71 -48.72 -40.76
C VAL A 33 55.76 -47.45 -39.90
N GLN A 34 56.89 -46.74 -39.85
CA GLN A 34 57.01 -45.45 -39.14
C GLN A 34 56.08 -44.39 -39.76
N ASP A 35 56.11 -44.23 -41.08
CA ASP A 35 55.27 -43.28 -41.83
C ASP A 35 53.77 -43.59 -41.63
N LEU A 36 53.38 -44.87 -41.67
CA LEU A 36 52.00 -45.31 -41.39
C LEU A 36 51.61 -45.10 -39.91
N THR A 37 52.55 -45.27 -38.97
CA THR A 37 52.30 -45.03 -37.54
C THR A 37 52.07 -43.55 -37.27
N ALA A 38 52.88 -42.66 -37.86
CA ALA A 38 52.70 -41.21 -37.77
C ALA A 38 51.38 -40.74 -38.44
N LEU A 39 50.99 -41.37 -39.56
CA LEU A 39 49.71 -41.10 -40.21
C LEU A 39 48.51 -41.61 -39.38
N LEU A 40 48.65 -42.71 -38.66
CA LEU A 40 47.64 -43.19 -37.72
C LEU A 40 47.50 -42.26 -36.51
N SER A 41 48.61 -41.84 -35.88
CA SER A 41 48.56 -40.91 -34.75
C SER A 41 47.95 -39.56 -35.14
N SER A 42 48.31 -39.03 -36.33
CA SER A 42 47.68 -37.83 -36.90
C SER A 42 46.15 -37.96 -37.05
N LYS A 43 45.67 -39.13 -37.50
CA LYS A 43 44.23 -39.40 -37.61
C LYS A 43 43.56 -39.54 -36.24
N ASP A 44 44.22 -40.17 -35.27
CA ASP A 44 43.70 -40.29 -33.91
C ASP A 44 43.59 -38.92 -33.22
N ASP A 45 44.55 -38.02 -33.44
CA ASP A 45 44.49 -36.65 -32.93
C ASP A 45 43.36 -35.84 -33.57
N PHE A 46 43.17 -35.97 -34.90
CA PHE A 46 42.01 -35.39 -35.59
C PHE A 46 40.67 -35.93 -35.06
N ILE A 47 40.59 -37.22 -34.73
CA ILE A 47 39.40 -37.83 -34.10
C ILE A 47 39.17 -37.27 -32.69
N LYS A 48 40.23 -37.03 -31.89
CA LYS A 48 40.11 -36.35 -30.58
C LYS A 48 39.58 -34.93 -30.74
N GLU A 49 40.10 -34.16 -31.70
CA GLU A 49 39.60 -32.81 -31.99
C GLU A 49 38.12 -32.80 -32.38
N LEU A 50 37.68 -33.71 -33.26
CA LEU A 50 36.28 -33.81 -33.64
C LEU A 50 35.38 -34.13 -32.45
N ARG A 51 35.80 -35.04 -31.55
CA ARG A 51 35.06 -35.33 -30.31
C ARG A 51 34.93 -34.10 -29.40
N VAL A 52 35.98 -33.28 -29.29
CA VAL A 52 35.93 -32.01 -28.54
C VAL A 52 34.96 -31.03 -29.21
N LYS A 53 35.05 -30.84 -30.54
CA LYS A 53 34.15 -29.98 -31.32
C LYS A 53 32.68 -30.42 -31.18
N ASP A 54 32.39 -31.72 -31.27
CA ASP A 54 31.05 -32.29 -31.04
C ASP A 54 30.53 -32.05 -29.63
N SER A 55 31.38 -32.19 -28.61
CA SER A 55 31.00 -31.92 -27.22
C SER A 55 30.65 -30.44 -27.02
N LEU A 56 31.45 -29.53 -27.59
CA LEU A 56 31.21 -28.09 -27.54
C LEU A 56 29.91 -27.71 -28.27
N LEU A 57 29.68 -28.25 -29.46
CA LEU A 57 28.44 -28.06 -30.22
C LEU A 57 27.21 -28.50 -29.43
N ARG A 58 27.26 -29.64 -28.72
CA ARG A 58 26.17 -30.07 -27.83
C ARG A 58 25.92 -29.08 -26.69
N THR A 59 26.96 -28.60 -26.00
CA THR A 59 26.76 -27.59 -24.94
C THR A 59 26.17 -26.27 -25.46
N HIS A 60 26.51 -25.86 -26.68
CA HIS A 60 25.91 -24.70 -27.33
C HIS A 60 24.44 -24.95 -27.71
N GLN A 61 24.10 -26.13 -28.23
CA GLN A 61 22.73 -26.54 -28.53
C GLN A 61 21.85 -26.56 -27.26
N GLU A 62 22.32 -27.15 -26.16
CA GLU A 62 21.63 -27.12 -24.86
C GLU A 62 21.41 -25.69 -24.36
N ARG A 63 22.42 -24.81 -24.47
CA ARG A 63 22.29 -23.41 -24.08
C ARG A 63 21.23 -22.68 -24.92
N VAL A 64 21.21 -22.91 -26.24
CA VAL A 64 20.19 -22.35 -27.14
C VAL A 64 18.80 -22.87 -26.80
N GLN A 65 18.66 -24.16 -26.49
CA GLN A 65 17.38 -24.75 -26.08
C GLN A 65 16.87 -24.12 -24.77
N ARG A 66 17.70 -24.05 -23.72
CA ARG A 66 17.33 -23.41 -22.44
C ARG A 66 16.90 -21.96 -22.62
N LEU A 67 17.56 -21.20 -23.50
CA LEU A 67 17.16 -19.83 -23.82
C LEU A 67 15.79 -19.76 -24.54
N LYS A 68 15.50 -20.69 -25.46
CA LYS A 68 14.17 -20.79 -26.11
C LYS A 68 13.08 -21.08 -25.08
N GLU A 69 13.29 -22.07 -24.21
CA GLU A 69 12.36 -22.45 -23.15
C GLU A 69 12.08 -21.27 -22.18
N GLN A 70 13.10 -20.49 -21.84
CA GLN A 70 12.96 -19.26 -21.05
C GLN A 70 12.17 -18.17 -21.79
N CYS A 71 12.44 -17.93 -23.08
CA CYS A 71 11.66 -17.01 -23.90
C CYS A 71 10.19 -17.43 -24.03
N GLU A 72 9.91 -18.72 -24.17
CA GLU A 72 8.55 -19.26 -24.21
C GLU A 72 7.83 -19.16 -22.86
N ALA A 73 8.54 -19.40 -21.75
CA ALA A 73 8.01 -19.20 -20.40
C ALA A 73 7.63 -17.73 -20.15
N GLY A 74 8.54 -16.79 -20.41
CA GLY A 74 8.25 -15.36 -20.33
C GLY A 74 7.15 -14.91 -21.30
N GLY A 75 7.05 -15.54 -22.48
CA GLY A 75 5.97 -15.32 -23.44
C GLY A 75 4.59 -15.79 -22.93
N ARG A 76 4.54 -16.89 -22.17
CA ARG A 76 3.31 -17.36 -21.48
C ARG A 76 2.93 -16.44 -20.32
N GLU A 77 3.90 -15.99 -19.53
CA GLU A 77 3.68 -15.02 -18.45
C GLU A 77 3.15 -13.68 -18.96
N LEU A 78 3.77 -13.13 -20.01
CA LEU A 78 3.31 -11.90 -20.65
C LEU A 78 1.88 -12.00 -21.18
N LYS A 79 1.44 -13.18 -21.65
CA LYS A 79 0.05 -13.39 -22.06
C LYS A 79 -0.90 -13.38 -20.86
N ARG A 80 -0.60 -14.12 -19.80
CA ARG A 80 -1.38 -14.12 -18.55
C ARG A 80 -1.53 -12.72 -17.96
N CYS A 81 -0.42 -11.98 -17.83
CA CYS A 81 -0.46 -10.60 -17.33
C CYS A 81 -1.25 -9.64 -18.23
N LYS A 82 -1.32 -9.88 -19.55
CA LYS A 82 -2.18 -9.12 -20.46
C LYS A 82 -3.66 -9.46 -20.26
N GLU A 83 -3.99 -10.74 -20.18
CA GLU A 83 -5.35 -11.24 -19.93
C GLU A 83 -5.88 -10.68 -18.60
N GLU A 84 -5.09 -10.77 -17.52
CA GLU A 84 -5.39 -10.18 -16.20
C GLU A 84 -5.59 -8.65 -16.28
N ASN A 85 -4.77 -7.94 -17.06
CA ASN A 85 -4.91 -6.50 -17.26
C ASN A 85 -6.21 -6.13 -17.99
N TYR A 86 -6.56 -6.87 -19.05
CA TYR A 86 -7.84 -6.69 -19.75
C TYR A 86 -9.04 -6.98 -18.83
N ASP A 87 -8.96 -8.04 -18.03
CA ASP A 87 -9.97 -8.39 -17.02
C ASP A 87 -10.15 -7.29 -15.97
N LEU A 88 -9.05 -6.71 -15.48
CA LEU A 88 -9.08 -5.58 -14.55
C LEU A 88 -9.66 -4.32 -15.21
N ALA A 89 -9.31 -4.03 -16.46
CA ALA A 89 -9.88 -2.91 -17.22
C ALA A 89 -11.40 -3.09 -17.44
N LEU A 90 -11.86 -4.29 -17.77
CA LEU A 90 -13.28 -4.65 -17.90
C LEU A 90 -14.04 -4.50 -16.57
N ARG A 91 -13.46 -4.95 -15.45
CA ARG A 91 -14.05 -4.76 -14.11
C ARG A 91 -14.13 -3.29 -13.73
N LEU A 92 -13.07 -2.51 -13.98
CA LEU A 92 -13.05 -1.06 -13.72
C LEU A 92 -14.09 -0.31 -14.55
N ALA A 93 -14.27 -0.67 -15.83
CA ALA A 93 -15.31 -0.10 -16.69
C ALA A 93 -16.71 -0.36 -16.12
N ARG A 94 -17.05 -1.62 -15.81
CA ARG A 94 -18.35 -1.98 -15.20
C ARG A 94 -18.61 -1.27 -13.89
N LEU A 95 -17.63 -1.23 -12.97
CA LEU A 95 -17.75 -0.50 -11.71
C LEU A 95 -17.95 1.02 -11.92
N SER A 96 -17.39 1.60 -12.98
CA SER A 96 -17.60 3.01 -13.33
C SER A 96 -19.01 3.29 -13.86
N GLU A 97 -19.57 2.36 -14.66
CA GLU A 97 -20.96 2.41 -15.14
C GLU A 97 -21.95 2.22 -13.97
N GLU A 98 -21.73 1.21 -13.13
CA GLU A 98 -22.53 0.94 -11.93
C GLU A 98 -22.55 2.17 -11.00
N LYS A 99 -21.38 2.76 -10.72
CA LYS A 99 -21.25 4.02 -9.97
C LYS A 99 -22.03 5.16 -10.63
N GLY A 100 -21.96 5.29 -11.95
CA GLY A 100 -22.76 6.24 -12.72
C GLY A 100 -24.26 6.05 -12.50
N THR A 101 -24.77 4.82 -12.63
CA THR A 101 -26.20 4.53 -12.40
C THR A 101 -26.63 4.77 -10.94
N ALA A 102 -25.76 4.49 -9.97
CA ALA A 102 -26.01 4.75 -8.56
C ALA A 102 -26.10 6.27 -8.26
N LEU A 103 -25.21 7.07 -8.85
CA LEU A 103 -25.24 8.53 -8.75
C LEU A 103 -26.50 9.12 -9.36
N MET A 104 -26.94 8.63 -10.53
CA MET A 104 -28.21 9.05 -11.14
C MET A 104 -29.41 8.74 -10.23
N ARG A 105 -29.54 7.50 -9.74
CA ARG A 105 -30.60 7.12 -8.78
C ARG A 105 -30.56 7.97 -7.51
N SER A 106 -29.37 8.29 -6.99
CA SER A 106 -29.22 9.17 -5.83
C SER A 106 -29.70 10.60 -6.11
N ARG A 107 -29.50 11.10 -7.34
CA ARG A 107 -30.01 12.41 -7.76
C ARG A 107 -31.52 12.40 -7.91
N ASP A 108 -32.10 11.36 -8.48
CA ASP A 108 -33.55 11.20 -8.63
C ASP A 108 -34.25 11.12 -7.27
N LEU A 109 -33.71 10.34 -6.33
CA LEU A 109 -34.21 10.28 -4.96
C LEU A 109 -34.11 11.63 -4.23
N GLN A 110 -33.03 12.40 -4.45
CA GLN A 110 -32.90 13.74 -3.88
C GLN A 110 -33.98 14.69 -4.43
N LEU A 111 -34.26 14.65 -5.73
CA LEU A 111 -35.32 15.45 -6.35
C LEU A 111 -36.71 15.08 -5.81
N GLU A 112 -37.00 13.79 -5.59
CA GLU A 112 -38.27 13.36 -5.02
C GLU A 112 -38.38 13.74 -3.52
N VAL A 113 -37.30 13.65 -2.75
CA VAL A 113 -37.25 14.17 -1.37
C VAL A 113 -37.56 15.67 -1.34
N ASP A 114 -36.98 16.46 -2.24
CA ASP A 114 -37.25 17.90 -2.32
C ASP A 114 -38.69 18.19 -2.77
N ARG A 115 -39.24 17.40 -3.69
CA ARG A 115 -40.66 17.47 -4.09
C ARG A 115 -41.60 17.17 -2.92
N LEU A 116 -41.32 16.12 -2.15
CA LEU A 116 -42.10 15.74 -0.97
C LEU A 116 -42.02 16.79 0.14
N ARG A 117 -40.85 17.40 0.37
CA ARG A 117 -40.69 18.55 1.29
C ARG A 117 -41.58 19.73 0.91
N HIS A 118 -41.61 20.11 -0.37
CA HIS A 118 -42.50 21.17 -0.86
C HIS A 118 -43.99 20.80 -0.75
N SER A 119 -44.34 19.53 -0.98
CA SER A 119 -45.71 19.03 -0.81
C SER A 119 -46.17 19.09 0.65
N LEU A 120 -45.32 18.62 1.58
CA LEU A 120 -45.57 18.68 3.01
C LEU A 120 -45.74 20.12 3.51
N MET A 121 -44.84 21.03 3.12
CA MET A 121 -44.92 22.45 3.48
C MET A 121 -46.24 23.09 3.05
N LYS A 122 -46.71 22.81 1.83
CA LYS A 122 -48.03 23.27 1.34
C LYS A 122 -49.17 22.71 2.19
N ALA A 123 -49.20 21.39 2.40
CA ALA A 123 -50.25 20.75 3.20
C ALA A 123 -50.27 21.25 4.65
N GLU A 124 -49.12 21.55 5.25
CA GLU A 124 -49.02 22.19 6.56
C GLU A 124 -49.57 23.61 6.57
N ASP A 125 -49.29 24.43 5.55
CA ASP A 125 -49.78 25.79 5.45
C ASP A 125 -51.29 25.85 5.19
N ASP A 126 -51.81 24.98 4.33
CA ASP A 126 -53.25 24.77 4.14
C ASP A 126 -53.91 24.37 5.48
N CYS A 127 -53.32 23.41 6.21
CA CYS A 127 -53.78 23.03 7.55
C CYS A 127 -53.74 24.20 8.56
N LYS A 128 -52.74 25.10 8.48
CA LYS A 128 -52.67 26.31 9.34
C LYS A 128 -53.77 27.32 8.97
N VAL A 129 -54.11 27.46 7.68
CA VAL A 129 -55.21 28.32 7.21
C VAL A 129 -56.56 27.77 7.65
N GLU A 130 -56.81 26.47 7.44
CA GLU A 130 -58.06 25.82 7.86
C GLU A 130 -58.25 25.89 9.37
N ARG A 131 -57.22 25.58 10.18
CA ARG A 131 -57.30 25.76 11.65
C ARG A 131 -57.66 27.19 12.05
N LYS A 132 -57.11 28.22 11.39
CA LYS A 132 -57.48 29.62 11.62
C LYS A 132 -58.93 29.90 11.22
N HIS A 133 -59.43 29.30 10.14
CA HIS A 133 -60.82 29.42 9.71
C HIS A 133 -61.77 28.75 10.71
N THR A 134 -61.51 27.49 11.11
CA THR A 134 -62.29 26.77 12.12
C THR A 134 -62.34 27.51 13.45
N LEU A 135 -61.21 28.07 13.91
CA LEU A 135 -61.17 28.87 15.14
C LEU A 135 -62.03 30.15 15.05
N LYS A 136 -62.00 30.85 13.91
CA LYS A 136 -62.87 32.02 13.68
C LYS A 136 -64.35 31.64 13.67
N LEU A 137 -64.71 30.55 12.99
CA LEU A 137 -66.09 30.06 12.94
C LEU A 137 -66.58 29.63 14.32
N ARG A 138 -65.78 28.87 15.06
CA ARG A 138 -66.06 28.47 16.44
C ARG A 138 -66.26 29.68 17.34
N HIS A 139 -65.39 30.69 17.26
CA HIS A 139 -65.56 31.91 18.04
C HIS A 139 -66.85 32.66 17.68
N ALA A 140 -67.20 32.75 16.40
CA ALA A 140 -68.47 33.34 15.98
C ALA A 140 -69.71 32.55 16.46
N MET A 141 -69.60 31.22 16.61
CA MET A 141 -70.63 30.40 17.24
C MET A 141 -70.70 30.62 18.76
N GLU A 142 -69.57 30.71 19.45
CA GLU A 142 -69.49 30.98 20.90
C GLU A 142 -69.99 32.39 21.27
N GLN A 143 -69.84 33.37 20.38
CA GLN A 143 -70.37 34.74 20.55
C GLN A 143 -71.86 34.87 20.20
N ARG A 144 -72.50 33.83 19.66
CA ARG A 144 -73.94 33.85 19.37
C ARG A 144 -74.71 33.55 20.66
N PRO A 145 -75.55 34.48 21.17
CA PRO A 145 -76.37 34.19 22.34
C PRO A 145 -77.29 32.99 22.04
N SER A 146 -77.39 32.04 22.99
CA SER A 146 -78.19 30.83 22.79
C SER A 146 -79.67 31.20 22.66
N GLN A 147 -80.41 30.41 21.87
CA GLN A 147 -81.83 30.68 21.64
C GLN A 147 -82.66 30.49 22.92
N GLU A 148 -82.19 29.61 23.81
CA GLU A 148 -82.70 29.42 25.17
C GLU A 148 -82.45 30.67 26.03
N LEU A 149 -81.22 31.19 26.10
CA LEU A 149 -80.90 32.40 26.86
C LEU A 149 -81.66 33.64 26.34
N LEU A 150 -81.83 33.76 25.02
CA LEU A 150 -82.66 34.82 24.43
C LEU A 150 -84.12 34.67 24.86
N TRP A 151 -84.65 33.45 24.88
CA TRP A 151 -86.03 33.17 25.31
C TRP A 151 -86.23 33.42 26.81
N GLU A 152 -85.29 32.96 27.65
CA GLU A 152 -85.25 33.21 29.10
C GLU A 152 -85.21 34.71 29.39
N LEU A 153 -84.30 35.47 28.78
CA LEU A 153 -84.25 36.93 28.93
C LEU A 153 -85.52 37.62 28.44
N GLN A 154 -86.22 37.06 27.46
CA GLN A 154 -87.47 37.60 26.94
C GLN A 154 -88.66 37.27 27.85
N GLN A 155 -88.64 36.11 28.51
CA GLN A 155 -89.57 35.71 29.57
C GLN A 155 -89.34 36.49 30.86
N GLU A 156 -88.08 36.64 31.30
CA GLU A 156 -87.69 37.49 32.43
C GLU A 156 -88.07 38.94 32.17
N LYS A 157 -87.85 39.47 30.95
CA LYS A 157 -88.32 40.81 30.58
C LYS A 157 -89.83 40.94 30.73
N ALA A 158 -90.62 39.95 30.29
CA ALA A 158 -92.07 39.98 30.44
C ALA A 158 -92.50 39.88 31.92
N LEU A 159 -91.85 39.01 32.71
CA LEU A 159 -92.07 38.87 34.15
C LEU A 159 -91.67 40.12 34.93
N LEU A 160 -90.55 40.74 34.62
CA LEU A 160 -90.09 42.00 35.22
C LEU A 160 -90.98 43.16 34.79
N GLN A 161 -91.50 43.19 33.56
CA GLN A 161 -92.49 44.18 33.15
C GLN A 161 -93.82 44.01 33.90
N ALA A 162 -94.32 42.78 34.06
CA ALA A 162 -95.49 42.49 34.88
C ALA A 162 -95.23 42.83 36.35
N ARG A 163 -94.04 42.51 36.89
CA ARG A 163 -93.67 42.79 38.27
C ARG A 163 -93.43 44.27 38.53
N VAL A 164 -92.94 45.02 37.55
CA VAL A 164 -92.88 46.49 37.62
C VAL A 164 -94.30 47.07 37.64
N GLN A 165 -95.24 46.56 36.84
CA GLN A 165 -96.64 46.99 36.90
C GLN A 165 -97.31 46.63 38.24
N GLU A 166 -97.05 45.42 38.79
CA GLU A 166 -97.50 45.02 40.13
C GLU A 166 -96.83 45.82 41.24
N LEU A 167 -95.57 46.24 41.08
CA LEU A 167 -94.86 47.08 42.05
C LEU A 167 -95.27 48.55 41.91
N GLU A 168 -95.60 49.05 40.72
CA GLU A 168 -96.22 50.36 40.53
C GLU A 168 -97.62 50.38 41.18
N ALA A 169 -98.35 49.26 41.17
CA ALA A 169 -99.59 49.08 41.91
C ALA A 169 -99.39 48.89 43.43
N SER A 170 -98.37 48.14 43.87
CA SER A 170 -98.13 47.85 45.31
C SER A 170 -97.18 48.82 46.02
N VAL A 171 -96.56 49.77 45.32
CA VAL A 171 -95.91 50.95 45.93
C VAL A 171 -96.95 51.85 46.62
N GLN A 172 -98.25 51.66 46.34
CA GLN A 172 -99.34 52.23 47.13
C GLN A 172 -99.59 51.50 48.47
N GLU A 173 -99.10 50.27 48.68
CA GLU A 173 -99.34 49.48 49.89
C GLU A 173 -98.11 48.68 50.40
N GLY A 174 -97.56 49.10 51.55
CA GLY A 174 -96.86 48.20 52.46
C GLY A 174 -95.32 48.17 52.38
N LYS A 175 -94.68 49.03 53.16
CA LYS A 175 -93.29 48.79 53.59
C LYS A 175 -93.28 47.63 54.58
N LEU A 176 -92.66 46.51 54.21
CA LEU A 176 -92.27 45.46 55.17
C LEU A 176 -90.79 45.61 55.55
N ASP A 177 -90.52 45.42 56.84
CA ASP A 177 -89.26 45.79 57.46
C ASP A 177 -88.14 44.80 57.11
N ARG A 178 -87.16 45.28 56.35
CA ARG A 178 -86.09 44.48 55.73
C ARG A 178 -84.91 44.21 56.68
N ASN A 179 -85.02 44.63 57.95
CA ASN A 179 -83.89 44.83 58.85
C ASN A 179 -83.88 43.91 60.09
N SER A 180 -84.49 42.72 60.03
CA SER A 180 -84.38 41.75 61.12
C SER A 180 -82.93 41.24 61.26
N PRO A 181 -82.28 41.33 62.44
CA PRO A 181 -80.88 40.94 62.62
C PRO A 181 -80.59 39.47 62.27
N TYR A 182 -81.56 38.58 62.49
CA TYR A 182 -81.46 37.16 62.14
C TYR A 182 -81.39 36.93 60.62
N ILE A 183 -82.14 37.74 59.85
CA ILE A 183 -82.10 37.70 58.38
C ILE A 183 -80.74 38.21 57.89
N GLN A 184 -80.22 39.28 58.49
CA GLN A 184 -78.90 39.82 58.14
C GLN A 184 -77.78 38.79 58.37
N VAL A 185 -77.76 38.07 59.49
CA VAL A 185 -76.76 37.01 59.74
C VAL A 185 -76.83 35.90 58.70
N LEU A 186 -78.04 35.40 58.37
CA LEU A 186 -78.20 34.37 57.34
C LEU A 186 -77.78 34.87 55.95
N GLU A 187 -78.04 36.13 55.61
CA GLU A 187 -77.55 36.73 54.37
C GLU A 187 -76.01 36.84 54.36
N GLU A 188 -75.39 37.19 55.49
CA GLU A 188 -73.93 37.29 55.63
C GLU A 188 -73.25 35.92 55.47
N ASP A 189 -73.81 34.87 56.07
CA ASP A 189 -73.35 33.47 55.94
C ASP A 189 -73.50 32.96 54.50
N TRP A 190 -74.62 33.25 53.83
CA TRP A 190 -74.82 32.94 52.41
C TRP A 190 -73.81 33.67 51.51
N ARG A 191 -73.54 34.95 51.77
CA ARG A 191 -72.50 35.72 51.06
C ARG A 191 -71.12 35.12 51.31
N GLN A 192 -70.83 34.61 52.50
CA GLN A 192 -69.56 33.95 52.81
C GLN A 192 -69.41 32.62 52.06
N ALA A 193 -70.40 31.73 52.13
CA ALA A 193 -70.37 30.46 51.42
C ALA A 193 -70.22 30.65 49.89
N LEU A 194 -70.83 31.69 49.33
CA LEU A 194 -70.67 32.05 47.91
C LEU A 194 -69.23 32.51 47.59
N ARG A 195 -68.62 33.34 48.47
CA ARG A 195 -67.20 33.72 48.33
C ARG A 195 -66.29 32.50 48.38
N ASP A 196 -66.46 31.64 49.37
CA ASP A 196 -65.66 30.42 49.55
C ASP A 196 -65.76 29.48 48.33
N HIS A 197 -66.97 29.28 47.79
CA HIS A 197 -67.17 28.51 46.56
C HIS A 197 -66.55 29.17 45.32
N GLN A 198 -66.56 30.50 45.23
CA GLN A 198 -65.91 31.21 44.12
C GLN A 198 -64.38 31.14 44.22
N GLU A 199 -63.81 31.18 45.43
CA GLU A 199 -62.39 30.93 45.68
C GLU A 199 -61.99 29.47 45.38
N GLN A 200 -62.84 28.50 45.72
CA GLN A 200 -62.68 27.10 45.33
C GLN A 200 -62.71 26.93 43.79
N ALA A 201 -63.63 27.60 43.09
CA ALA A 201 -63.69 27.55 41.63
C ALA A 201 -62.45 28.19 40.98
N ASN A 202 -61.97 29.32 41.52
CA ASN A 202 -60.75 29.99 41.06
C ASN A 202 -59.50 29.14 41.29
N THR A 203 -59.37 28.50 42.46
CA THR A 203 -58.24 27.60 42.76
C THR A 203 -58.27 26.36 41.87
N ILE A 204 -59.44 25.73 41.66
CA ILE A 204 -59.60 24.62 40.69
C ILE A 204 -59.21 25.04 39.28
N PHE A 205 -59.56 26.26 38.85
CA PHE A 205 -59.17 26.78 37.52
C PHE A 205 -57.65 26.95 37.40
N SER A 206 -56.99 27.54 38.41
CA SER A 206 -55.52 27.68 38.43
C SER A 206 -54.81 26.32 38.41
N LEU A 207 -55.21 25.38 39.27
CA LEU A 207 -54.63 24.03 39.29
C LEU A 207 -54.81 23.28 37.96
N ARG A 208 -55.96 23.44 37.29
CA ARG A 208 -56.18 22.88 35.94
C ARG A 208 -55.35 23.57 34.85
N LYS A 209 -54.99 24.84 35.01
CA LYS A 209 -54.08 25.55 34.10
C LYS A 209 -52.65 25.04 34.30
N ASP A 210 -52.21 24.94 35.55
CA ASP A 210 -50.87 24.53 35.93
C ASP A 210 -50.61 23.05 35.59
N LEU A 211 -51.62 22.17 35.74
CA LEU A 211 -51.56 20.78 35.30
C LEU A 211 -51.26 20.68 33.80
N ARG A 212 -52.02 21.40 32.95
CA ARG A 212 -51.80 21.41 31.49
C ARG A 212 -50.44 21.99 31.11
N GLN A 213 -49.94 22.97 31.87
CA GLN A 213 -48.58 23.50 31.67
C GLN A 213 -47.52 22.45 32.04
N GLY A 214 -47.69 21.74 33.15
CA GLY A 214 -46.82 20.63 33.56
C GLY A 214 -46.82 19.47 32.57
N GLU A 215 -47.98 19.10 32.02
CA GLU A 215 -48.11 18.11 30.95
C GLU A 215 -47.40 18.56 29.67
N ALA A 216 -47.57 19.81 29.25
CA ALA A 216 -46.88 20.35 28.07
C ALA A 216 -45.34 20.40 28.26
N LEU A 217 -44.85 20.75 29.45
CA LEU A 217 -43.42 20.70 29.78
C LEU A 217 -42.91 19.25 29.80
N ARG A 218 -43.66 18.32 30.39
CA ARG A 218 -43.32 16.89 30.39
C ARG A 218 -43.18 16.34 28.97
N ASN A 219 -44.10 16.69 28.07
CA ASN A 219 -44.06 16.24 26.67
C ASN A 219 -42.80 16.77 25.96
N ARG A 220 -42.46 18.06 26.11
CA ARG A 220 -41.22 18.63 25.56
C ARG A 220 -39.97 17.92 26.11
N CYS A 221 -39.89 17.69 27.42
CA CYS A 221 -38.76 16.97 28.00
C CYS A 221 -38.67 15.50 27.53
N MET A 222 -39.80 14.86 27.18
CA MET A 222 -39.80 13.54 26.56
C MET A 222 -39.27 13.59 25.12
N GLU A 223 -39.75 14.53 24.31
CA GLU A 223 -39.28 14.77 22.93
C GLU A 223 -37.76 15.08 22.90
N GLU A 224 -37.29 15.96 23.80
CA GLU A 224 -35.86 16.26 23.97
C GLU A 224 -35.06 15.02 24.37
N ARG A 225 -35.56 14.20 25.31
CA ARG A 225 -34.89 12.95 25.73
C ARG A 225 -34.77 11.96 24.57
N GLU A 226 -35.83 11.78 23.79
CA GLU A 226 -35.84 10.89 22.61
C GLU A 226 -34.88 11.40 21.52
N MET A 227 -34.82 12.71 21.29
CA MET A 227 -33.83 13.32 20.40
C MET A 227 -32.38 13.09 20.86
N PHE A 228 -32.09 13.24 22.16
CA PHE A 228 -30.76 12.94 22.69
C PHE A 228 -30.44 11.44 22.66
N GLU A 229 -31.42 10.56 22.88
CA GLU A 229 -31.25 9.10 22.74
C GLU A 229 -30.88 8.73 21.29
N LEU A 230 -31.55 9.32 20.29
CA LEU A 230 -31.24 9.14 18.87
C LEU A 230 -29.84 9.66 18.51
N GLN A 231 -29.46 10.85 18.98
CA GLN A 231 -28.10 11.38 18.80
C GLN A 231 -27.04 10.48 19.45
N CYS A 232 -27.29 9.97 20.65
CA CYS A 232 -26.41 9.01 21.33
C CYS A 232 -26.29 7.71 20.54
N LEU A 233 -27.37 7.22 19.93
CA LEU A 233 -27.35 6.02 19.08
C LEU A 233 -26.57 6.25 17.78
N ALA A 234 -26.68 7.42 17.16
CA ALA A 234 -25.88 7.79 15.99
C ALA A 234 -24.38 7.84 16.33
N LEU A 235 -23.99 8.59 17.36
CA LEU A 235 -22.59 8.70 17.81
C LEU A 235 -21.99 7.35 18.22
N ARG A 236 -22.77 6.43 18.80
CA ARG A 236 -22.31 5.06 19.08
C ARG A 236 -22.04 4.26 17.81
N LYS A 237 -22.89 4.39 16.78
CA LYS A 237 -22.68 3.75 15.47
C LYS A 237 -21.44 4.33 14.78
N ASP A 238 -21.28 5.64 14.78
CA ASP A 238 -20.11 6.30 14.19
C ASP A 238 -18.82 5.89 14.92
N SER A 239 -18.82 5.91 16.25
CA SER A 239 -17.70 5.42 17.06
C SER A 239 -17.34 3.97 16.75
N LYS A 240 -18.35 3.10 16.53
CA LYS A 240 -18.11 1.73 16.09
C LYS A 240 -17.49 1.69 14.68
N MET A 241 -18.07 2.40 13.70
CA MET A 241 -17.52 2.48 12.34
C MET A 241 -16.06 2.95 12.31
N TYR A 242 -15.68 3.90 13.17
CA TYR A 242 -14.29 4.33 13.30
C TYR A 242 -13.39 3.27 13.94
N LYS A 243 -13.86 2.51 14.93
CA LYS A 243 -13.11 1.37 15.50
C LYS A 243 -12.91 0.26 14.47
N ASP A 244 -13.99 -0.21 13.84
CA ASP A 244 -13.96 -1.24 12.80
C ASP A 244 -13.00 -0.84 11.65
N ARG A 245 -12.96 0.46 11.29
CA ARG A 245 -12.02 1.01 10.29
C ARG A 245 -10.56 1.05 10.78
N ILE A 246 -10.31 1.39 12.05
CA ILE A 246 -8.96 1.37 12.63
C ILE A 246 -8.44 -0.07 12.73
N GLU A 247 -9.28 -1.01 13.16
CA GLU A 247 -8.97 -2.43 13.23
C GLU A 247 -8.58 -3.00 11.85
N ALA A 248 -9.32 -2.65 10.79
CA ALA A 248 -8.97 -3.03 9.42
C ALA A 248 -7.62 -2.45 8.94
N VAL A 249 -7.27 -1.21 9.32
CA VAL A 249 -5.97 -0.61 8.99
C VAL A 249 -4.83 -1.26 9.77
N LEU A 250 -5.07 -1.66 11.03
CA LEU A 250 -4.08 -2.39 11.82
C LEU A 250 -3.81 -3.79 11.23
N GLN A 251 -4.85 -4.51 10.80
CA GLN A 251 -4.70 -5.79 10.09
C GLN A 251 -3.85 -5.65 8.81
N GLN A 252 -4.11 -4.62 8.00
CA GLN A 252 -3.29 -4.33 6.81
C GLN A 252 -1.83 -4.00 7.15
N MET A 253 -1.57 -3.32 8.28
CA MET A 253 -0.20 -3.08 8.75
C MET A 253 0.49 -4.36 9.22
N GLU A 254 -0.24 -5.28 9.85
CA GLU A 254 0.28 -6.60 10.27
C GLU A 254 0.61 -7.47 9.04
N GLU A 255 -0.25 -7.50 8.02
CA GLU A 255 0.01 -8.18 6.73
C GLU A 255 1.31 -7.66 6.07
N VAL A 256 1.46 -6.35 5.93
CA VAL A 256 2.66 -5.72 5.35
C VAL A 256 3.92 -5.98 6.19
N ALA A 257 3.80 -6.06 7.53
CA ALA A 257 4.91 -6.42 8.40
C ALA A 257 5.35 -7.87 8.18
N ILE A 258 4.39 -8.80 8.05
CA ILE A 258 4.66 -10.22 7.75
C ILE A 258 5.34 -10.38 6.38
N GLU A 259 4.83 -9.71 5.33
CA GLU A 259 5.44 -9.74 3.99
C GLU A 259 6.88 -9.20 4.01
N ARG A 260 7.12 -8.09 4.71
CA ARG A 260 8.47 -7.53 4.91
C ARG A 260 9.40 -8.54 5.58
N ASP A 261 8.94 -9.22 6.61
CA ASP A 261 9.76 -10.14 7.39
C ASP A 261 10.09 -11.43 6.60
N GLN A 262 9.15 -11.91 5.78
CA GLN A 262 9.41 -12.97 4.80
C GLN A 262 10.41 -12.56 3.72
N ALA A 263 10.33 -11.33 3.21
CA ALA A 263 11.29 -10.79 2.25
C ALA A 263 12.69 -10.60 2.86
N MET A 264 12.77 -10.25 4.14
CA MET A 264 14.04 -10.17 4.87
C MET A 264 14.64 -11.56 5.10
N ALA A 265 13.86 -12.53 5.58
CA ALA A 265 14.30 -13.90 5.82
C ALA A 265 14.84 -14.57 4.54
N SER A 266 14.10 -14.49 3.43
CA SER A 266 14.54 -15.04 2.13
C SER A 266 15.81 -14.36 1.59
N ARG A 267 15.99 -13.06 1.83
CA ARG A 267 17.24 -12.35 1.50
C ARG A 267 18.41 -12.83 2.38
N GLU A 268 18.18 -13.03 3.68
CA GLU A 268 19.19 -13.56 4.61
C GLU A 268 19.59 -15.00 4.26
N GLU A 269 18.65 -15.86 3.90
CA GLU A 269 18.91 -17.20 3.38
C GLU A 269 19.84 -17.15 2.17
N LEU A 270 19.53 -16.34 1.16
CA LEU A 270 20.38 -16.15 -0.03
C LEU A 270 21.78 -15.62 0.33
N HIS A 271 21.87 -14.65 1.27
CA HIS A 271 23.18 -14.18 1.75
C HIS A 271 23.98 -15.32 2.42
N THR A 272 23.35 -16.19 3.22
CA THR A 272 24.05 -17.33 3.84
C THR A 272 24.48 -18.38 2.80
N GLN A 273 23.70 -18.59 1.73
CA GLN A 273 24.06 -19.48 0.62
C GLN A 273 25.24 -18.92 -0.18
N CYS A 274 25.23 -17.62 -0.47
CA CYS A 274 26.36 -16.94 -1.11
C CYS A 274 27.64 -17.00 -0.25
N ALA A 275 27.53 -16.81 1.07
CA ALA A 275 28.66 -16.92 1.99
C ALA A 275 29.27 -18.34 1.98
N ARG A 276 28.44 -19.38 2.04
CA ARG A 276 28.89 -20.79 1.93
C ARG A 276 29.59 -21.06 0.60
N SER A 277 28.99 -20.66 -0.52
CA SER A 277 29.60 -20.86 -1.85
C SER A 277 30.91 -20.10 -2.05
N LEU A 278 31.10 -18.95 -1.38
CA LEU A 278 32.38 -18.24 -1.36
C LEU A 278 33.43 -18.98 -0.51
N GLN A 279 33.05 -19.52 0.65
CA GLN A 279 33.92 -20.36 1.49
C GLN A 279 34.39 -21.62 0.73
N GLU A 280 33.47 -22.35 0.11
CA GLU A 280 33.77 -23.51 -0.75
C GLU A 280 34.72 -23.15 -1.90
N LYS A 281 34.52 -22.00 -2.55
CA LYS A 281 35.43 -21.50 -3.59
C LYS A 281 36.81 -21.18 -3.05
N ASP A 282 36.93 -20.63 -1.85
CA ASP A 282 38.22 -20.33 -1.23
C ASP A 282 38.94 -21.58 -0.73
N GLU A 283 38.21 -22.61 -0.30
CA GLU A 283 38.75 -23.95 -0.01
C GLU A 283 39.27 -24.62 -1.29
N LEU A 284 38.51 -24.60 -2.38
CA LEU A 284 38.96 -25.11 -3.68
C LEU A 284 40.20 -24.33 -4.19
N ARG A 285 40.23 -23.00 -4.04
CA ARG A 285 41.41 -22.18 -4.37
C ARG A 285 42.65 -22.56 -3.55
N LYS A 286 42.50 -22.84 -2.25
CA LYS A 286 43.61 -23.37 -1.42
C LYS A 286 44.07 -24.72 -1.97
N ARG A 287 43.14 -25.63 -2.26
CA ARG A 287 43.47 -26.98 -2.75
C ARG A 287 44.14 -26.97 -4.12
N VAL A 288 43.80 -26.03 -5.00
CA VAL A 288 44.52 -25.79 -6.26
C VAL A 288 45.96 -25.35 -6.00
N ARG A 289 46.19 -24.38 -5.09
CA ARG A 289 47.57 -23.95 -4.74
C ARG A 289 48.40 -25.10 -4.18
N GLU A 290 47.86 -25.86 -3.23
CA GLU A 290 48.52 -27.05 -2.65
C GLU A 290 48.84 -28.15 -3.68
N LEU A 291 48.10 -28.22 -4.80
CA LEU A 291 48.37 -29.15 -5.91
C LEU A 291 49.38 -28.57 -6.89
N SER A 292 49.37 -27.26 -7.15
CA SER A 292 50.41 -26.57 -7.91
C SER A 292 51.77 -26.68 -7.22
N GLU A 293 51.84 -26.39 -5.92
CA GLU A 293 53.05 -26.52 -5.10
C GLU A 293 53.65 -27.94 -5.20
N LYS A 294 52.81 -28.98 -5.15
CA LYS A 294 53.25 -30.38 -5.33
C LYS A 294 53.68 -30.71 -6.76
N ALA A 295 53.06 -30.10 -7.76
CA ALA A 295 53.48 -30.26 -9.15
C ALA A 295 54.86 -29.64 -9.38
N ASP A 296 55.09 -28.44 -8.83
CA ASP A 296 56.38 -27.74 -8.87
C ASP A 296 57.46 -28.54 -8.11
N GLU A 297 57.14 -29.09 -6.93
CA GLU A 297 58.04 -30.00 -6.17
C GLU A 297 58.43 -31.24 -6.98
N LEU A 298 57.47 -31.91 -7.62
CA LEU A 298 57.72 -33.08 -8.45
C LEU A 298 58.52 -32.72 -9.71
N GLN A 299 58.26 -31.57 -10.33
CA GLN A 299 59.01 -31.07 -11.48
C GLN A 299 60.47 -30.75 -11.11
N LEU A 300 60.72 -30.17 -9.94
CA LEU A 300 62.07 -29.98 -9.40
C LEU A 300 62.78 -31.32 -9.14
N GLN A 301 62.06 -32.34 -8.64
CA GLN A 301 62.62 -33.69 -8.48
C GLN A 301 62.96 -34.35 -9.81
N LEU A 302 62.11 -34.20 -10.83
CA LEU A 302 62.38 -34.68 -12.20
C LEU A 302 63.65 -34.04 -12.77
N PHE A 303 63.78 -32.71 -12.75
CA PHE A 303 64.98 -32.02 -13.23
C PHE A 303 66.26 -32.44 -12.48
N GLN A 304 66.18 -32.73 -11.17
CA GLN A 304 67.31 -33.27 -10.41
C GLN A 304 67.68 -34.69 -10.85
N CYS A 305 66.70 -35.55 -11.11
CA CYS A 305 66.92 -36.91 -11.63
C CYS A 305 67.49 -36.89 -13.05
N GLU A 306 66.97 -36.05 -13.95
CA GLU A 306 67.49 -35.83 -15.29
C GLU A 306 68.92 -35.30 -15.26
N SER A 307 69.23 -34.32 -14.40
CA SER A 307 70.59 -33.80 -14.22
C SER A 307 71.56 -34.89 -13.74
N ARG A 308 71.12 -35.77 -12.82
CA ARG A 308 71.93 -36.92 -12.35
C ARG A 308 72.13 -37.96 -13.45
N LEU A 309 71.10 -38.22 -14.27
CA LEU A 309 71.15 -39.12 -15.42
C LEU A 309 72.16 -38.60 -16.45
N LEU A 310 72.02 -37.34 -16.90
CA LEU A 310 72.93 -36.69 -17.85
C LEU A 310 74.37 -36.67 -17.34
N ALA A 311 74.59 -36.43 -16.04
CA ALA A 311 75.91 -36.52 -15.44
C ALA A 311 76.47 -37.96 -15.43
N ALA A 312 75.62 -38.98 -15.27
CA ALA A 312 76.03 -40.38 -15.36
C ALA A 312 76.34 -40.81 -16.81
N GLU A 313 75.51 -40.40 -17.78
CA GLU A 313 75.78 -40.57 -19.21
C GLU A 313 77.07 -39.87 -19.64
N GLY A 314 77.32 -38.65 -19.15
CA GLY A 314 78.56 -37.92 -19.40
C GLY A 314 79.78 -38.68 -18.90
N ARG A 315 79.74 -39.21 -17.66
CA ARG A 315 80.80 -40.07 -17.13
C ARG A 315 80.98 -41.36 -17.94
N LEU A 316 79.89 -41.99 -18.38
CA LEU A 316 79.96 -43.20 -19.21
C LEU A 316 80.60 -42.92 -20.58
N LYS A 317 80.21 -41.82 -21.23
CA LYS A 317 80.81 -41.36 -22.49
C LYS A 317 82.29 -41.04 -22.32
N GLN A 318 82.67 -40.40 -21.22
CA GLN A 318 84.08 -40.14 -20.91
C GLN A 318 84.85 -41.45 -20.68
N GLN A 319 84.33 -42.39 -19.89
CA GLN A 319 84.94 -43.72 -19.72
C GLN A 319 85.06 -44.49 -21.05
N GLN A 320 84.09 -44.36 -21.96
CA GLN A 320 84.17 -44.95 -23.30
C GLN A 320 85.29 -44.33 -24.13
N LEU A 321 85.43 -42.99 -24.10
CA LEU A 321 86.54 -42.28 -24.76
C LEU A 321 87.88 -42.65 -24.14
N ASP A 322 88.01 -42.64 -22.81
CA ASP A 322 89.23 -43.02 -22.10
C ASP A 322 89.61 -44.50 -22.39
N THR A 323 88.63 -45.40 -22.51
CA THR A 323 88.86 -46.81 -22.90
C THR A 323 89.29 -46.93 -24.37
N LEU A 324 88.72 -46.13 -25.27
CA LEU A 324 89.14 -46.06 -26.67
C LEU A 324 90.57 -45.50 -26.80
N THR A 325 90.91 -44.48 -26.02
CA THR A 325 92.27 -43.91 -25.97
C THR A 325 93.28 -44.90 -25.40
N LEU A 326 92.94 -45.62 -24.31
CA LEU A 326 93.78 -46.71 -23.77
C LEU A 326 93.89 -47.93 -24.71
N SER A 327 92.99 -48.07 -25.69
CA SER A 327 93.13 -49.06 -26.78
C SER A 327 93.92 -48.55 -27.99
N SER A 328 94.34 -47.28 -27.97
CA SER A 328 95.06 -46.58 -29.04
C SER A 328 96.53 -46.29 -28.69
N ASP A 329 97.06 -46.87 -27.60
CA ASP A 329 98.47 -46.78 -27.22
C ASP A 329 99.32 -47.91 -27.85
N LEU A 330 99.36 -47.96 -29.19
CA LEU A 330 100.44 -48.58 -29.97
C LEU A 330 100.46 -47.95 -31.38
N GLU A 331 101.67 -47.68 -31.92
CA GLU A 331 101.93 -46.95 -33.19
C GLU A 331 101.54 -45.44 -33.14
N ASP A 332 102.36 -44.54 -32.59
CA ASP A 332 103.67 -44.01 -33.05
C ASP A 332 103.60 -42.72 -33.91
N SER A 333 104.57 -41.88 -33.63
CA SER A 333 104.78 -40.47 -33.91
C SER A 333 105.21 -40.18 -35.36
N SER A 334 104.74 -39.09 -35.96
CA SER A 334 105.62 -38.16 -36.72
C SER A 334 104.91 -36.85 -37.12
N PRO A 335 105.58 -35.67 -37.14
CA PRO A 335 104.92 -34.37 -37.37
C PRO A 335 105.19 -33.72 -38.75
N ARG A 336 104.44 -32.62 -39.00
CA ARG A 336 104.53 -31.62 -40.09
C ARG A 336 103.85 -31.96 -41.44
N ASN A 337 102.83 -31.18 -41.78
CA ASN A 337 102.97 -30.17 -42.84
C ASN A 337 102.03 -28.98 -42.59
N SER A 338 102.39 -27.81 -43.12
CA SER A 338 101.68 -26.54 -42.91
C SER A 338 100.81 -26.20 -44.12
N GLN A 339 99.65 -25.56 -43.90
CA GLN A 339 99.15 -24.56 -44.84
C GLN A 339 98.22 -23.55 -44.16
N GLU A 340 98.41 -22.28 -44.52
CA GLU A 340 97.69 -21.12 -43.99
C GLU A 340 96.27 -21.02 -44.58
N LEU A 341 95.38 -20.26 -43.92
CA LEU A 341 94.63 -19.15 -44.54
C LEU A 341 93.70 -18.44 -43.51
N SER A 342 94.15 -17.26 -43.09
CA SER A 342 93.37 -16.02 -42.79
C SER A 342 92.08 -16.01 -41.94
N LEU A 343 92.14 -15.25 -40.83
CA LEU A 343 91.01 -14.53 -40.20
C LEU A 343 90.62 -13.28 -41.05
N PRO A 344 89.45 -12.62 -40.88
CA PRO A 344 89.15 -11.69 -39.76
C PRO A 344 87.78 -11.95 -39.08
N LEU A 345 87.59 -11.74 -37.76
CA LEU A 345 87.59 -10.52 -36.93
C LEU A 345 86.26 -9.72 -36.96
N ASP A 346 85.53 -9.81 -35.83
CA ASP A 346 84.59 -8.89 -35.15
C ASP A 346 83.69 -7.88 -35.90
N VAL A 347 82.41 -7.79 -35.49
CA VAL A 347 81.78 -6.64 -34.77
C VAL A 347 80.28 -6.90 -34.53
N GLU A 348 79.71 -6.26 -33.49
CA GLU A 348 78.33 -6.39 -32.99
C GLU A 348 77.26 -5.62 -33.81
N GLU A 349 75.99 -5.82 -33.43
CA GLU A 349 74.78 -5.09 -33.87
C GLU A 349 74.39 -5.27 -35.37
N ASP A 350 73.13 -5.24 -35.79
CA ASP A 350 71.93 -4.68 -35.15
C ASP A 350 70.64 -5.46 -35.55
N ALA A 351 69.48 -4.98 -35.12
CA ALA A 351 68.19 -5.63 -35.24
C ALA A 351 67.55 -5.62 -36.65
N GLN A 352 66.50 -6.45 -36.76
CA GLN A 352 65.26 -6.24 -37.52
C GLN A 352 65.18 -6.56 -39.04
N LEU A 353 64.11 -7.31 -39.37
CA LEU A 353 63.48 -7.53 -40.69
C LEU A 353 64.29 -8.44 -41.66
N SER A 354 63.71 -9.11 -42.68
CA SER A 354 62.39 -8.97 -43.30
C SER A 354 61.97 -10.22 -44.10
N ASP A 355 60.68 -10.28 -44.49
CA ASP A 355 60.13 -10.94 -45.70
C ASP A 355 60.28 -12.48 -45.80
N ARG A 356 59.48 -13.27 -46.53
CA ARG A 356 58.53 -13.04 -47.64
C ARG A 356 57.63 -14.30 -47.71
N GLY A 357 56.38 -14.33 -48.18
CA GLY A 357 55.57 -13.39 -48.94
C GLY A 357 54.78 -14.17 -50.02
N GLY A 358 53.60 -13.69 -50.44
CA GLY A 358 52.78 -14.27 -51.53
C GLY A 358 51.31 -14.44 -51.15
N LEU A 359 50.39 -13.50 -51.42
CA LEU A 359 49.84 -12.97 -52.71
C LEU A 359 48.81 -13.88 -53.42
N ALA A 360 47.55 -13.45 -53.37
CA ALA A 360 46.54 -13.41 -54.44
C ALA A 360 45.31 -12.69 -53.83
N GLU A 361 45.06 -11.41 -54.11
CA GLU A 361 44.37 -10.84 -55.30
C GLU A 361 42.86 -11.15 -55.37
N GLY A 362 42.07 -10.10 -55.60
CA GLY A 362 40.59 -10.10 -55.56
C GLY A 362 40.06 -8.69 -55.32
N GLU A 363 39.99 -7.88 -56.38
CA GLU A 363 39.81 -6.42 -56.35
C GLU A 363 38.34 -5.92 -56.23
N SER A 364 38.21 -4.59 -56.17
CA SER A 364 37.05 -3.77 -56.59
C SER A 364 35.89 -3.60 -55.57
N GLN A 365 35.76 -2.41 -54.94
CA GLN A 365 35.03 -1.19 -55.40
C GLN A 365 33.51 -1.26 -55.06
N GLU A 366 32.82 -0.24 -54.53
CA GLU A 366 33.13 1.18 -54.26
C GLU A 366 32.55 1.70 -52.93
N GLN A 367 32.99 2.89 -52.52
CA GLN A 367 32.36 3.76 -51.51
C GLN A 367 31.33 4.69 -52.19
N PRO A 368 30.32 5.27 -51.50
CA PRO A 368 30.62 6.41 -50.62
C PRO A 368 29.79 6.55 -49.33
N PHE A 369 30.33 7.39 -48.45
CA PHE A 369 29.82 7.77 -47.13
C PHE A 369 28.48 8.54 -47.13
N ALA A 370 27.71 8.34 -46.06
CA ALA A 370 27.03 9.42 -45.36
C ALA A 370 27.11 9.17 -43.84
N ALA A 371 27.54 10.16 -43.05
CA ALA A 371 27.60 10.09 -41.59
C ALA A 371 26.21 10.38 -40.97
N PRO A 372 25.95 10.02 -39.70
CA PRO A 372 26.34 10.96 -38.63
C PRO A 372 26.80 10.36 -37.28
N GLN A 373 27.65 11.16 -36.61
CA GLN A 373 27.74 11.37 -35.15
C GLN A 373 28.03 10.18 -34.20
N LYS A 374 29.31 10.10 -33.78
CA LYS A 374 29.70 9.63 -32.44
C LYS A 374 29.31 10.66 -31.38
N VAL A 375 28.68 10.21 -30.30
CA VAL A 375 29.08 10.58 -28.93
C VAL A 375 29.09 9.29 -28.11
N TRP A 376 30.22 8.98 -27.49
CA TRP A 376 30.37 7.83 -26.61
C TRP A 376 29.63 8.05 -25.29
N LEU A 377 29.17 6.98 -24.64
CA LEU A 377 29.41 6.75 -23.20
C LEU A 377 29.15 5.28 -22.82
N SER A 378 30.22 4.64 -22.37
CA SER A 378 30.36 3.36 -21.65
C SER A 378 29.09 2.64 -21.14
N LEU A 379 28.87 1.42 -21.61
CA LEU A 379 28.00 0.42 -20.99
C LEU A 379 28.83 -0.61 -20.20
N THR A 380 28.54 -0.77 -18.91
CA THR A 380 28.86 -1.99 -18.15
C THR A 380 27.57 -2.57 -17.56
N PRO A 381 27.31 -3.88 -17.67
CA PRO A 381 26.05 -4.46 -17.26
C PRO A 381 26.06 -4.88 -15.79
N HIS A 382 24.99 -4.60 -15.06
CA HIS A 382 24.73 -5.29 -13.80
C HIS A 382 23.28 -5.77 -13.68
N VAL A 383 23.14 -7.01 -13.21
CA VAL A 383 21.90 -7.79 -13.20
C VAL A 383 20.99 -7.29 -12.08
N ARG A 384 19.68 -7.19 -12.35
CA ARG A 384 18.65 -6.90 -11.35
C ARG A 384 17.54 -7.96 -11.45
N PRO A 385 17.15 -8.64 -10.36
CA PRO A 385 16.07 -9.62 -10.37
C PRO A 385 14.68 -8.94 -10.41
N PRO A 386 13.63 -9.64 -10.88
CA PRO A 386 12.27 -9.12 -10.91
C PRO A 386 11.46 -9.47 -9.64
N GLY A 387 10.41 -8.70 -9.38
CA GLY A 387 9.27 -9.15 -8.57
C GLY A 387 9.06 -8.46 -7.23
N SER A 388 8.31 -7.36 -7.23
CA SER A 388 7.47 -6.95 -6.08
C SER A 388 6.38 -5.98 -6.56
N CYS A 389 5.13 -6.44 -6.65
CA CYS A 389 3.99 -5.57 -6.89
C CYS A 389 3.72 -4.72 -5.64
N SER A 390 3.65 -3.39 -5.77
CA SER A 390 3.11 -2.53 -4.72
C SER A 390 1.58 -2.42 -4.82
N PRO A 391 0.84 -2.51 -3.71
CA PRO A 391 -0.61 -2.30 -3.71
C PRO A 391 -1.00 -0.87 -4.11
N ARG A 392 -1.97 -0.77 -5.02
CA ARG A 392 -2.57 0.50 -5.44
C ARG A 392 -3.67 0.88 -4.44
N TRP A 393 -3.36 1.75 -3.48
CA TRP A 393 -4.34 2.26 -2.52
C TRP A 393 -5.48 2.98 -3.25
N ALA A 394 -6.71 2.49 -3.03
CA ALA A 394 -7.91 2.97 -3.71
C ALA A 394 -8.55 4.15 -2.96
N SER A 395 -8.97 5.15 -3.72
CA SER A 395 -9.62 6.36 -3.20
C SER A 395 -10.98 6.05 -2.55
N VAL A 396 -11.15 6.37 -1.26
CA VAL A 396 -12.46 6.47 -0.63
C VAL A 396 -12.99 7.89 -0.85
N THR A 397 -13.94 8.05 -1.76
CA THR A 397 -14.75 9.27 -1.89
C THR A 397 -16.00 9.16 -1.04
N ASN A 398 -16.22 10.10 -0.12
CA ASN A 398 -17.56 10.42 0.36
C ASN A 398 -17.71 11.95 0.50
N LEU A 399 -18.91 12.46 0.20
CA LEU A 399 -19.19 13.88 0.12
C LEU A 399 -19.42 14.49 1.52
N GLN A 400 -19.04 15.75 1.69
CA GLN A 400 -19.97 16.74 2.25
C GLN A 400 -19.67 18.15 1.71
N GLU A 401 -20.71 18.98 1.58
CA GLU A 401 -20.68 20.29 0.91
C GLU A 401 -20.35 21.45 1.86
N GLY A 402 -19.82 22.55 1.29
CA GLY A 402 -20.10 23.92 1.75
C GLY A 402 -19.10 24.57 2.72
N GLY A 403 -18.43 25.65 2.29
CA GLY A 403 -17.73 26.54 3.22
C GLY A 403 -16.61 27.44 2.67
N VAL A 404 -16.98 28.54 2.00
CA VAL A 404 -16.23 29.82 1.90
C VAL A 404 -14.75 29.81 1.45
N SER A 405 -14.51 30.40 0.28
CA SER A 405 -13.19 30.77 -0.24
C SER A 405 -12.48 31.84 0.61
N THR A 406 -11.23 31.58 1.00
CA THR A 406 -10.23 32.63 1.29
C THR A 406 -8.88 32.26 0.68
N ARG A 407 -8.14 33.29 0.25
CA ARG A 407 -6.96 33.20 -0.62
C ARG A 407 -5.73 33.66 0.17
N ALA A 408 -4.75 32.78 0.42
CA ALA A 408 -3.50 33.16 1.07
C ALA A 408 -2.28 32.34 0.60
N ALA A 409 -1.17 33.06 0.45
CA ALA A 409 0.25 32.70 0.30
C ALA A 409 0.69 31.22 0.27
N GLY A 410 1.62 30.91 -0.64
CA GLY A 410 2.34 29.63 -0.66
C GLY A 410 3.46 29.52 0.39
N GLY A 411 3.82 28.27 0.71
CA GLY A 411 4.94 27.90 1.56
C GLY A 411 5.22 26.40 1.44
N ASP A 412 6.51 26.02 1.39
CA ASP A 412 6.97 24.68 1.02
C ASP A 412 6.77 23.62 2.14
N PRO A 413 6.07 22.50 1.91
CA PRO A 413 5.82 21.49 2.93
C PRO A 413 6.86 20.35 2.90
N ARG A 414 8.14 20.66 3.23
CA ARG A 414 9.19 19.62 3.39
C ARG A 414 9.92 19.58 4.74
N SER A 415 9.68 20.53 5.66
CA SER A 415 10.40 20.60 6.96
C SER A 415 9.64 20.14 8.20
N LEU A 416 8.38 19.70 8.12
CA LEU A 416 7.55 19.38 9.30
C LEU A 416 7.36 17.88 9.60
N LEU A 417 7.94 16.99 8.78
CA LEU A 417 7.77 15.53 8.92
C LEU A 417 8.73 14.84 9.92
N TRP A 418 9.66 15.59 10.54
CA TRP A 418 10.67 15.03 11.45
C TRP A 418 10.36 15.18 12.95
N VAL A 419 9.37 16.00 13.34
CA VAL A 419 9.16 16.37 14.76
C VAL A 419 8.09 15.52 15.48
N LEU A 420 7.25 14.78 14.75
CA LEU A 420 6.16 13.97 15.33
C LEU A 420 6.46 12.46 15.41
N GLY A 421 7.63 12.01 14.96
CA GLY A 421 7.99 10.59 14.85
C GLY A 421 8.43 9.89 16.15
N TRP A 422 8.64 10.61 17.25
CA TRP A 422 9.19 10.05 18.50
C TRP A 422 8.21 9.92 19.67
N SER A 423 7.05 10.57 19.62
CA SER A 423 6.15 10.69 20.79
C SER A 423 5.15 9.54 20.97
N VAL A 424 5.14 8.54 20.07
CA VAL A 424 4.13 7.45 20.07
C VAL A 424 4.70 6.12 20.62
N TRP A 425 6.02 5.98 20.75
CA TRP A 425 6.65 4.69 21.09
C TRP A 425 6.88 4.44 22.58
N ASN A 426 6.17 5.16 23.47
CA ASN A 426 6.32 4.96 24.92
C ASN A 426 5.04 5.26 25.73
N MET A 427 3.98 4.49 25.50
CA MET A 427 2.87 4.36 26.44
C MET A 427 2.65 2.90 26.84
N LYS A 428 3.23 2.53 27.98
CA LYS A 428 2.90 1.29 28.71
C LYS A 428 1.41 1.27 29.02
N TRP A 429 0.70 0.26 28.53
CA TRP A 429 -0.61 -0.10 29.07
C TRP A 429 -0.44 -0.71 30.46
N SER A 430 -1.25 -0.23 31.42
CA SER A 430 -1.35 -0.82 32.76
C SER A 430 -2.80 -1.27 32.99
N PRO A 431 -3.07 -2.55 33.30
CA PRO A 431 -4.43 -3.06 33.39
C PRO A 431 -4.97 -2.99 34.82
N TYR A 432 -5.98 -2.16 35.07
CA TYR A 432 -6.80 -2.24 36.28
C TYR A 432 -8.27 -1.99 35.96
N LEU A 433 -9.09 -3.05 36.10
CA LEU A 433 -10.44 -3.10 36.68
C LEU A 433 -11.27 -4.27 36.10
N LEU A 434 -11.01 -5.49 36.59
CA LEU A 434 -12.07 -6.49 36.77
C LEU A 434 -12.45 -6.49 38.25
N GLY A 435 -13.74 -6.42 38.57
CA GLY A 435 -14.23 -6.18 39.92
C GLY A 435 -15.66 -6.67 40.17
N HIS A 436 -15.83 -7.99 40.12
CA HIS A 436 -16.88 -8.80 40.78
C HIS A 436 -18.33 -8.27 40.89
N SER A 437 -19.22 -8.97 40.19
CA SER A 437 -20.63 -9.12 40.58
C SER A 437 -20.76 -10.03 41.81
N SER A 438 -21.64 -9.69 42.75
CA SER A 438 -22.12 -10.61 43.79
C SER A 438 -23.60 -10.38 44.10
N LYS A 439 -24.32 -11.48 44.39
CA LYS A 439 -25.75 -11.52 44.72
C LYS A 439 -25.96 -11.65 46.25
N ASN A 440 -27.24 -11.60 46.63
CA ASN A 440 -27.82 -11.76 47.98
C ASN A 440 -27.79 -10.46 48.81
N GLY A 441 -28.86 -10.07 49.51
CA GLY A 441 -30.22 -10.60 49.48
C GLY A 441 -31.06 -10.13 50.68
N GLY A 442 -32.31 -9.74 50.43
CA GLY A 442 -33.42 -10.06 51.34
C GLY A 442 -34.12 -8.89 52.05
N LEU A 443 -35.44 -8.84 51.84
CA LEU A 443 -36.50 -8.45 52.79
C LEU A 443 -36.49 -7.04 53.42
N GLY A 444 -37.59 -6.31 53.20
CA GLY A 444 -38.23 -5.52 54.26
C GLY A 444 -38.77 -4.13 53.90
N GLY A 445 -40.09 -3.95 54.05
CA GLY A 445 -40.66 -2.68 54.53
C GLY A 445 -41.09 -1.66 53.47
N TRP A 446 -42.40 -1.40 53.40
CA TRP A 446 -42.95 -0.20 52.76
C TRP A 446 -42.72 1.04 53.63
N GLY A 447 -42.55 2.21 53.01
CA GLY A 447 -42.46 3.48 53.74
C GLY A 447 -42.41 4.70 52.82
N SER A 448 -43.58 5.25 52.48
CA SER A 448 -43.65 6.52 51.75
C SER A 448 -43.15 7.69 52.61
N HIS A 449 -42.17 8.45 52.13
CA HIS A 449 -42.12 9.89 52.41
C HIS A 449 -41.41 10.68 51.31
N ARG A 450 -42.08 11.74 50.85
CA ARG A 450 -41.45 12.81 50.05
C ARG A 450 -40.44 13.56 50.93
N ARG A 451 -39.30 13.94 50.36
CA ARG A 451 -38.64 15.22 50.67
C ARG A 451 -37.67 15.63 49.56
N THR A 452 -37.91 16.79 48.98
CA THR A 452 -36.95 17.54 48.17
C THR A 452 -35.92 18.21 49.07
N PRO A 453 -34.71 18.49 48.55
CA PRO A 453 -33.88 19.57 49.05
C PRO A 453 -33.62 20.62 47.95
N HIS A 454 -33.90 21.88 48.26
CA HIS A 454 -33.47 23.03 47.46
C HIS A 454 -32.33 23.78 48.19
N PHE A 455 -31.47 24.41 47.39
CA PHE A 455 -30.60 25.53 47.73
C PHE A 455 -29.51 25.35 48.80
N TRP A 456 -28.27 25.46 48.33
CA TRP A 456 -27.29 26.35 48.94
C TRP A 456 -26.86 27.39 47.90
N SER A 457 -26.91 28.67 48.28
CA SER A 457 -26.40 29.80 47.50
C SER A 457 -25.25 30.45 48.25
N THR A 458 -24.18 30.80 47.55
CA THR A 458 -23.06 31.58 48.09
C THR A 458 -23.01 32.94 47.38
N GLN A 459 -22.83 34.02 48.13
CA GLN A 459 -22.93 35.40 47.66
C GLN A 459 -21.71 36.21 48.15
N ARG A 460 -21.27 37.19 47.33
CA ARG A 460 -20.29 38.30 47.51
C ARG A 460 -19.17 38.23 46.46
N GLU A 461 -18.68 39.34 45.88
CA GLU A 461 -19.05 40.77 46.01
C GLU A 461 -18.60 41.59 44.76
N LEU A 462 -18.76 42.92 44.82
CA LEU A 462 -18.44 43.94 43.78
C LEU A 462 -19.43 43.96 42.59
N GLY A 463 -20.24 44.99 42.35
CA GLY A 463 -20.48 46.24 43.08
C GLY A 463 -19.95 47.49 42.35
N LEU A 464 -20.82 48.18 41.60
CA LEU A 464 -20.80 49.64 41.39
C LEU A 464 -22.13 50.12 40.76
N LEU A 465 -22.58 51.30 41.20
CA LEU A 465 -23.79 52.04 40.77
C LEU A 465 -23.64 52.60 39.33
N VAL A 466 -24.68 53.06 38.62
CA VAL A 466 -25.51 54.26 38.89
C VAL A 466 -26.89 54.21 38.17
N HIS A 467 -27.90 54.83 38.78
CA HIS A 467 -29.28 54.99 38.27
C HIS A 467 -29.42 55.99 37.09
N GLY A 468 -30.52 55.86 36.32
CA GLY A 468 -30.94 56.88 35.35
C GLY A 468 -32.32 56.62 34.72
N THR A 469 -33.41 56.97 35.41
CA THR A 469 -34.79 56.90 34.91
C THR A 469 -35.14 58.03 33.94
N GLY A 470 -35.98 57.79 32.92
CA GLY A 470 -36.64 58.90 32.19
C GLY A 470 -37.30 58.54 30.86
N VAL A 471 -38.62 58.31 30.87
CA VAL A 471 -39.50 58.39 29.70
C VAL A 471 -40.29 59.70 29.81
N PRO A 472 -40.38 60.51 28.75
CA PRO A 472 -41.71 60.77 28.19
C PRO A 472 -41.77 60.96 26.65
N GLN A 473 -42.78 60.35 26.02
CA GLN A 473 -43.46 60.87 24.83
C GLN A 473 -44.33 62.11 25.22
N PRO A 474 -44.86 62.99 24.32
CA PRO A 474 -45.63 62.57 23.11
C PRO A 474 -45.79 63.58 21.92
N LYS A 475 -46.54 63.16 20.87
CA LYS A 475 -47.20 63.97 19.78
C LYS A 475 -46.25 64.81 18.87
N GLY A 476 -46.40 65.00 17.56
CA GLY A 476 -47.31 64.60 16.46
C GLY A 476 -46.68 65.09 15.13
N HIS A 477 -47.32 65.25 13.95
CA HIS A 477 -48.66 64.89 13.45
C HIS A 477 -48.67 65.10 11.88
N LEU A 478 -49.63 64.47 11.17
CA LEU A 478 -50.10 64.79 9.78
C LEU A 478 -49.18 64.53 8.56
N GLY A 479 -49.78 63.99 7.47
CA GLY A 479 -49.11 63.83 6.16
C GLY A 479 -49.73 62.79 5.20
N CYS A 480 -51.04 62.82 4.94
CA CYS A 480 -51.66 61.92 3.93
C CYS A 480 -51.49 62.43 2.50
N VAL A 481 -51.16 61.55 1.54
CA VAL A 481 -51.49 61.71 0.12
C VAL A 481 -51.91 60.36 -0.47
N LEU A 482 -53.07 60.31 -1.13
CA LEU A 482 -53.50 59.20 -1.99
C LEU A 482 -52.81 59.27 -3.35
N ALA A 483 -52.50 58.12 -3.93
CA ALA A 483 -52.56 57.94 -5.39
C ALA A 483 -53.00 56.52 -5.75
N ARG A 484 -53.97 56.42 -6.66
CA ARG A 484 -54.57 55.18 -7.17
C ARG A 484 -54.49 55.25 -8.69
N ALA A 485 -53.87 54.27 -9.33
CA ALA A 485 -53.96 54.10 -10.79
C ALA A 485 -53.86 52.62 -11.15
N GLN A 486 -54.81 52.15 -11.96
CA GLN A 486 -54.74 50.88 -12.69
C GLN A 486 -54.02 51.13 -14.03
N ALA A 487 -53.39 50.10 -14.60
CA ALA A 487 -53.68 49.57 -15.94
C ALA A 487 -52.46 48.91 -16.62
N GLY A 488 -52.71 47.80 -17.32
CA GLY A 488 -52.00 47.40 -18.55
C GLY A 488 -50.60 46.79 -18.39
N GLY A 489 -50.47 45.51 -18.75
CA GLY A 489 -49.21 44.76 -18.81
C GLY A 489 -49.45 43.27 -18.69
#